data_AF-A0A1H4VW04-F1
#
_entry.id   AF-A0A1H4VW04-F1
#
_cell.length_a   1.000
_cell.length_b   1.000
_cell.length_c   1.000
_cell.angle_alpha   90.00
_cell.angle_beta   90.00
_cell.angle_gamma   90.00
#
_symmetry.space_group_name_H-M   'P 1'
#
loop_
_entity.id
_entity.type
_entity.pdbx_description
1 polymer ?
#
loop_
_entity_poly.entity_id
_entity_poly.type
_entity_poly.pdbx_seq_one_letter_code
_entity_poly.pdbx_strand_id
1 'polypeptide(L)'
;MKPMRRLKLILLAGTLIALLSACTGGAKPDDGALAQKYKAAVASLPHVSSVDSQYSTKQGMGRTGTVDIKADTSDDAALKELMRQAFPAIVKAADGDPEASLTILVTAADGSGSYSPSVLGYSGGNTLSSYREFLKANPNPGIAG
;
A
#
# COMPACT_ATOMS: atom_id res chain seq x y z
N MET A 1 5.00 11.48 -68.17
CA MET A 1 3.94 12.26 -67.49
C MET A 1 3.75 11.64 -66.11
N LYS A 2 4.34 12.22 -65.04
CA LYS A 2 3.75 13.20 -64.10
C LYS A 2 2.63 12.56 -63.24
N PRO A 3 2.56 12.77 -61.90
CA PRO A 3 3.62 13.01 -60.90
C PRO A 3 3.44 12.21 -59.59
N MET A 4 4.45 12.34 -58.72
CA MET A 4 4.45 12.20 -57.26
C MET A 4 3.10 12.38 -56.57
N ARG A 5 2.83 11.56 -55.54
CA ARG A 5 2.13 12.03 -54.33
C ARG A 5 2.70 11.38 -53.08
N ARG A 6 3.48 12.18 -52.35
CA ARG A 6 3.80 11.96 -50.94
C ARG A 6 2.47 11.93 -50.18
N LEU A 7 2.20 10.86 -49.45
CA LEU A 7 1.18 10.87 -48.41
C LEU A 7 1.89 10.77 -47.05
N LYS A 8 2.34 11.92 -46.56
CA LYS A 8 2.46 12.15 -45.13
C LYS A 8 1.04 12.32 -44.62
N LEU A 9 0.53 11.34 -43.87
CA LEU A 9 -0.72 11.50 -43.14
C LEU A 9 -0.39 11.42 -41.65
N ILE A 10 -0.24 12.62 -41.09
CA ILE A 10 -0.34 12.89 -39.66
C ILE A 10 -1.80 12.64 -39.30
N LEU A 11 -2.05 11.81 -38.28
CA LEU A 11 -3.23 11.98 -37.45
C LEU A 11 -2.89 11.65 -36.00
N LEU A 12 -2.62 12.72 -35.25
CA LEU A 12 -2.94 12.78 -33.83
C LEU A 12 -4.43 12.46 -33.68
N ALA A 13 -4.76 11.72 -32.62
CA ALA A 13 -6.00 11.75 -31.83
C ALA A 13 -6.64 10.36 -31.67
N GLY A 14 -6.97 10.06 -30.42
CA GLY A 14 -7.82 8.95 -30.03
C GLY A 14 -7.01 7.75 -29.57
N THR A 15 -6.77 7.54 -28.27
CA THR A 15 -7.88 7.33 -27.35
C THR A 15 -7.37 7.41 -25.92
N LEU A 16 -7.57 8.59 -25.33
CA LEU A 16 -7.63 8.80 -23.89
C LEU A 16 -8.92 8.14 -23.35
N ILE A 17 -9.08 6.83 -23.55
CA ILE A 17 -10.21 6.04 -23.03
C ILE A 17 -9.70 5.22 -21.85
N ALA A 18 -9.57 5.88 -20.71
CA ALA A 18 -9.55 5.20 -19.41
C ALA A 18 -10.11 6.09 -18.27
N LEU A 19 -10.72 7.24 -18.60
CA LEU A 19 -11.17 8.23 -17.61
C LEU A 19 -12.69 8.21 -17.33
N LEU A 20 -13.43 7.16 -17.72
CA LEU A 20 -14.90 7.11 -17.51
C LEU A 20 -15.46 5.79 -16.94
N SER A 21 -14.70 5.02 -16.18
CA SER A 21 -15.29 4.00 -15.28
C SER A 21 -15.79 4.58 -13.96
N ALA A 22 -16.12 5.87 -13.93
CA ALA A 22 -16.72 6.57 -12.79
C ALA A 22 -18.24 6.69 -12.98
N CYS A 23 -18.94 5.57 -13.18
CA CYS A 23 -20.40 5.53 -13.09
C CYS A 23 -20.92 4.08 -12.94
N THR A 24 -20.55 3.42 -11.84
CA THR A 24 -21.31 2.27 -11.36
C THR A 24 -21.44 2.42 -9.85
N GLY A 25 -22.67 2.36 -9.35
CA GLY A 25 -23.03 2.59 -7.97
C GLY A 25 -22.13 1.84 -6.98
N GLY A 26 -21.92 2.45 -5.81
CA GLY A 26 -20.98 2.02 -4.77
C GLY A 26 -21.04 0.53 -4.44
N ALA A 27 -20.24 -0.25 -5.14
CA ALA A 27 -19.79 -1.54 -4.66
C ALA A 27 -18.80 -1.22 -3.53
N LYS A 28 -19.09 -1.69 -2.32
CA LYS A 28 -18.06 -1.73 -1.28
C LYS A 28 -16.89 -2.53 -1.86
N PRO A 29 -15.63 -2.04 -1.74
CA PRO A 29 -14.49 -2.76 -2.27
C PRO A 29 -14.51 -4.19 -1.68
N ASP A 30 -14.40 -5.18 -2.56
CA ASP A 30 -14.24 -6.56 -2.11
C ASP A 30 -12.89 -6.74 -1.41
N ASP A 31 -12.80 -7.78 -0.59
CA ASP A 31 -11.60 -8.04 0.22
C ASP A 31 -10.32 -8.15 -0.63
N GLY A 32 -10.43 -8.68 -1.86
CA GLY A 32 -9.31 -8.79 -2.79
C GLY A 32 -8.82 -7.43 -3.27
N ALA A 33 -9.73 -6.51 -3.59
CA ALA A 33 -9.39 -5.15 -3.97
C ALA A 33 -8.66 -4.40 -2.84
N LEU A 34 -9.09 -4.58 -1.58
CA LEU A 34 -8.43 -3.96 -0.42
C LEU A 34 -7.02 -4.54 -0.21
N ALA A 35 -6.86 -5.87 -0.29
CA ALA A 35 -5.55 -6.50 -0.19
C ALA A 35 -4.58 -6.02 -1.29
N GLN A 36 -5.06 -5.94 -2.55
CA GLN A 36 -4.24 -5.45 -3.66
C GLN A 36 -3.86 -3.98 -3.50
N LYS A 37 -4.78 -3.16 -2.98
CA LYS A 37 -4.50 -1.76 -2.70
C LYS A 37 -3.37 -1.59 -1.68
N TYR A 38 -3.42 -2.31 -0.56
CA TYR A 38 -2.36 -2.24 0.46
C TYR A 38 -1.03 -2.77 -0.07
N LYS A 39 -1.06 -3.85 -0.86
CA LYS A 39 0.11 -4.35 -1.57
C LYS A 39 0.73 -3.29 -2.49
N ALA A 40 -0.07 -2.64 -3.32
CA ALA A 40 0.40 -1.63 -4.26
C ALA A 40 1.01 -0.40 -3.57
N ALA A 41 0.56 -0.08 -2.36
CA ALA A 41 1.07 1.06 -1.60
C ALA A 41 2.55 0.91 -1.18
N VAL A 42 3.06 -0.32 -1.08
CA VAL A 42 4.40 -0.61 -0.55
C VAL A 42 5.29 -1.40 -1.51
N ALA A 43 4.73 -2.01 -2.56
CA ALA A 43 5.47 -2.87 -3.48
C ALA A 43 6.64 -2.18 -4.21
N SER A 44 6.61 -0.85 -4.35
CA SER A 44 7.68 -0.08 -5.00
C SER A 44 8.66 0.56 -4.02
N LEU A 45 8.54 0.30 -2.72
CA LEU A 45 9.46 0.85 -1.73
C LEU A 45 10.84 0.18 -1.86
N PRO A 46 11.93 0.90 -1.55
CA PRO A 46 13.26 0.31 -1.49
C PRO A 46 13.29 -0.89 -0.54
N HIS A 47 14.12 -1.88 -0.87
CA HIS A 47 14.30 -3.10 -0.10
C HIS A 47 13.10 -4.04 -0.02
N VAL A 48 12.05 -3.82 -0.80
CA VAL A 48 10.91 -4.75 -0.89
C VAL A 48 11.20 -5.81 -1.95
N SER A 49 11.29 -7.07 -1.50
CA SER A 49 11.41 -8.24 -2.38
C SER A 49 10.04 -8.74 -2.84
N SER A 50 9.09 -8.87 -1.89
CA SER A 50 7.71 -9.24 -2.20
C SER A 50 6.75 -8.76 -1.11
N VAL A 51 5.47 -8.75 -1.42
CA VAL A 51 4.42 -8.32 -0.50
C VAL A 51 3.27 -9.30 -0.58
N ASP A 52 2.94 -9.87 0.57
CA ASP A 52 1.79 -10.73 0.80
C ASP A 52 0.76 -9.93 1.60
N SER A 53 -0.37 -9.60 0.96
CA SER A 53 -1.47 -8.90 1.63
C SER A 53 -2.73 -9.73 1.57
N GLN A 54 -3.42 -9.78 2.71
CA GLN A 54 -4.69 -10.45 2.86
C GLN A 54 -5.66 -9.52 3.57
N TYR A 55 -6.93 -9.62 3.20
CA TYR A 55 -8.02 -8.93 3.86
C TYR A 55 -9.20 -9.88 3.94
N SER A 56 -9.97 -9.79 5.02
CA SER A 56 -11.14 -10.63 5.24
C SER A 56 -12.21 -9.86 6.00
N THR A 57 -13.41 -9.82 5.41
CA THR A 57 -14.62 -9.34 6.05
C THR A 57 -15.46 -10.54 6.47
N LYS A 58 -15.66 -10.74 7.78
CA LYS A 58 -16.54 -11.81 8.29
C LYS A 58 -17.72 -11.22 9.06
N GLN A 59 -18.93 -11.65 8.73
CA GLN A 59 -20.14 -11.22 9.44
C GLN A 59 -20.01 -11.55 10.94
N GLY A 60 -20.27 -10.56 11.80
CA GLY A 60 -20.19 -10.70 13.26
C GLY A 60 -18.79 -10.69 13.89
N MET A 61 -17.71 -10.81 13.10
CA MET A 61 -16.33 -10.79 13.59
C MET A 61 -15.54 -9.55 13.15
N GLY A 62 -16.13 -8.68 12.33
CA GLY A 62 -15.49 -7.46 11.84
C GLY A 62 -14.61 -7.69 10.62
N ARG A 63 -13.65 -6.78 10.41
CA ARG A 63 -12.74 -6.78 9.27
C ARG A 63 -11.31 -6.91 9.77
N THR A 64 -10.57 -7.85 9.20
CA THR A 64 -9.17 -8.08 9.54
C THR A 64 -8.32 -8.11 8.27
N GLY A 65 -7.09 -7.63 8.35
CA GLY A 65 -6.12 -7.75 7.28
C GLY A 65 -4.72 -7.97 7.81
N THR A 66 -3.86 -8.43 6.91
CA THR A 66 -2.42 -8.55 7.13
C THR A 66 -1.70 -8.00 5.91
N VAL A 67 -0.65 -7.23 6.13
CA VAL A 67 0.32 -6.82 5.12
C VAL A 67 1.68 -7.27 5.60
N ASP A 68 2.20 -8.32 4.97
CA ASP A 68 3.53 -8.86 5.22
C ASP A 68 4.46 -8.46 4.07
N ILE A 69 5.47 -7.66 4.39
CA ILE A 69 6.44 -7.11 3.46
C ILE A 69 7.74 -7.89 3.63
N LYS A 70 8.10 -8.71 2.64
CA LYS A 70 9.36 -9.44 2.66
C LYS A 70 10.45 -8.55 2.10
N ALA A 71 11.47 -8.29 2.92
CA ALA A 71 12.60 -7.48 2.53
C ALA A 71 13.62 -8.26 1.69
N ASP A 72 14.42 -7.55 0.90
CA ASP A 72 15.61 -8.10 0.23
C ASP A 72 16.90 -8.00 1.06
N THR A 73 16.78 -7.46 2.28
CA THR A 73 17.88 -7.20 3.21
C THR A 73 17.57 -7.77 4.60
N SER A 74 18.63 -7.97 5.39
CA SER A 74 18.56 -8.27 6.83
C SER A 74 19.17 -7.16 7.68
N ASP A 75 19.58 -6.03 7.09
CA ASP A 75 20.15 -4.91 7.81
C ASP A 75 19.10 -4.21 8.68
N ASP A 76 19.33 -4.13 9.99
CA ASP A 76 18.36 -3.59 10.97
C ASP A 76 17.95 -2.14 10.67
N ALA A 77 18.90 -1.30 10.22
CA ALA A 77 18.60 0.09 9.91
C ALA A 77 17.73 0.19 8.64
N ALA A 78 18.04 -0.60 7.61
CA ALA A 78 17.24 -0.68 6.40
C ALA A 78 15.83 -1.23 6.66
N LEU A 79 15.68 -2.22 7.55
CA LEU A 79 14.38 -2.78 7.92
C LEU A 79 13.51 -1.80 8.71
N LYS A 80 14.11 -1.06 9.66
CA LYS A 80 13.43 0.03 10.37
C LYS A 80 13.02 1.15 9.44
N GLU A 81 13.89 1.51 8.50
CA GLU A 81 13.62 2.52 7.49
C GLU A 81 12.50 2.09 6.53
N LEU A 82 12.49 0.83 6.09
CA LEU A 82 11.40 0.24 5.31
C LEU A 82 10.09 0.31 6.10
N MET A 83 10.08 -0.08 7.38
CA MET A 83 8.89 0.05 8.24
C MET A 83 8.43 1.51 8.37
N ARG A 84 9.37 2.46 8.51
CA ARG A 84 9.10 3.90 8.60
C ARG A 84 8.38 4.44 7.35
N GLN A 85 8.71 3.92 6.17
CA GLN A 85 8.06 4.30 4.92
C GLN A 85 6.76 3.53 4.67
N ALA A 86 6.77 2.22 4.93
CA ALA A 86 5.65 1.33 4.66
C ALA A 86 4.43 1.63 5.55
N PHE A 87 4.67 1.86 6.85
CA PHE A 87 3.59 2.09 7.79
C PHE A 87 2.67 3.27 7.41
N PRO A 88 3.18 4.50 7.19
CA PRO A 88 2.34 5.61 6.74
C PRO A 88 1.77 5.41 5.34
N ALA A 89 2.48 4.73 4.43
CA ALA A 89 1.98 4.44 3.09
C ALA A 89 0.73 3.54 3.13
N ILE A 90 0.74 2.49 3.96
CA ILE A 90 -0.41 1.59 4.15
C ILE A 90 -1.58 2.33 4.79
N VAL A 91 -1.33 3.12 5.84
CA VAL A 91 -2.40 3.86 6.53
C VAL A 91 -3.04 4.89 5.60
N LYS A 92 -2.24 5.57 4.78
CA LYS A 92 -2.74 6.49 3.74
C LYS A 92 -3.52 5.76 2.65
N ALA A 93 -3.05 4.58 2.22
CA ALA A 93 -3.80 3.77 1.27
C ALA A 93 -5.16 3.32 1.82
N ALA A 94 -5.29 3.23 3.15
CA ALA A 94 -6.53 2.94 3.86
C ALA A 94 -7.46 4.17 4.04
N ASP A 95 -7.14 5.33 3.45
CA ASP A 95 -8.05 6.49 3.51
C ASP A 95 -9.37 6.18 2.81
N GLY A 96 -10.48 6.43 3.52
CA GLY A 96 -11.84 6.11 3.06
C GLY A 96 -12.26 4.65 3.24
N ASP A 97 -11.37 3.77 3.73
CA ASP A 97 -11.72 2.37 4.01
C ASP A 97 -12.53 2.23 5.31
N PRO A 98 -13.38 1.19 5.40
CA PRO A 98 -14.04 0.84 6.64
C PRO A 98 -13.02 0.50 7.74
N GLU A 99 -13.42 0.70 8.98
CA GLU A 99 -12.60 0.32 10.14
C GLU A 99 -12.27 -1.19 10.09
N ALA A 100 -11.00 -1.49 10.34
CA ALA A 100 -10.44 -2.84 10.30
C ALA A 100 -9.26 -2.97 11.26
N SER A 101 -9.03 -4.19 11.70
CA SER A 101 -7.83 -4.62 12.39
C SER A 101 -6.79 -5.04 11.36
N LEU A 102 -5.70 -4.31 11.21
CA LEU A 102 -4.67 -4.52 10.19
C LEU A 102 -3.33 -4.84 10.87
N THR A 103 -2.76 -6.01 10.59
CA THR A 103 -1.39 -6.34 11.02
C THR A 103 -0.41 -5.93 9.93
N ILE A 104 0.61 -5.15 10.28
CA ILE A 104 1.64 -4.68 9.33
C ILE A 104 3.00 -5.21 9.80
N LEU A 105 3.68 -5.94 8.94
CA LEU A 105 4.97 -6.56 9.23
C LEU A 105 5.97 -6.34 8.10
N VAL A 106 7.24 -6.21 8.45
CA VAL A 106 8.39 -6.28 7.55
C VAL A 106 9.25 -7.45 7.98
N THR A 107 9.38 -8.49 7.16
CA THR A 107 10.19 -9.68 7.46
C THR A 107 11.54 -9.60 6.77
N ALA A 108 12.62 -9.85 7.52
CA ALA A 108 13.98 -9.86 7.01
C ALA A 108 14.20 -10.94 5.94
N ALA A 109 15.13 -10.71 5.01
CA ALA A 109 15.40 -11.62 3.89
C ALA A 109 15.85 -13.03 4.32
N ASP A 110 16.58 -13.13 5.43
CA ASP A 110 17.02 -14.41 6.02
C ASP A 110 15.99 -15.05 6.97
N GLY A 111 14.84 -14.41 7.17
CA GLY A 111 13.82 -14.86 8.12
C GLY A 111 14.21 -14.72 9.60
N SER A 112 15.28 -13.99 9.92
CA SER A 112 15.77 -13.80 11.30
C SER A 112 14.79 -13.08 12.22
N GLY A 113 13.86 -12.31 11.66
CA GLY A 113 12.85 -11.59 12.43
C GLY A 113 11.86 -10.82 11.59
N SER A 114 10.88 -10.23 12.27
CA SER A 114 9.90 -9.32 11.68
C SER A 114 9.77 -8.05 12.51
N TYR A 115 9.67 -6.94 11.81
CA TYR A 115 9.51 -5.60 12.35
C TYR A 115 8.03 -5.25 12.25
N SER A 116 7.48 -4.70 13.32
CA SER A 116 6.12 -4.16 13.35
C SER A 116 6.19 -2.65 13.60
N PRO A 117 5.09 -1.89 13.49
CA PRO A 117 5.07 -0.46 13.83
C PRO A 117 5.66 -0.14 15.22
N SER A 118 5.73 -1.11 16.14
CA SER A 118 6.35 -0.93 17.45
C SER A 118 7.81 -0.46 17.42
N VAL A 119 8.56 -0.82 16.36
CA VAL A 119 9.96 -0.37 16.20
C VAL A 119 10.07 1.14 15.96
N LEU A 120 8.94 1.79 15.63
CA LEU A 120 8.83 3.24 15.46
C LEU A 120 8.23 3.94 16.70
N GLY A 121 8.08 3.22 17.82
CA GLY A 121 7.47 3.73 19.05
C GLY A 121 5.95 3.57 19.14
N TYR A 122 5.31 2.86 18.20
CA TYR A 122 3.89 2.57 18.27
C TYR A 122 3.56 1.52 19.33
N SER A 123 2.63 1.81 20.24
CA SER A 123 2.19 0.88 21.29
C SER A 123 0.68 0.65 21.35
N GLY A 124 -0.07 1.19 20.39
CA GLY A 124 -1.52 1.04 20.32
C GLY A 124 -1.99 -0.32 19.81
N GLY A 125 -3.31 -0.47 19.65
CA GLY A 125 -3.92 -1.67 19.05
C GLY A 125 -3.63 -1.79 17.55
N ASN A 126 -4.04 -2.87 16.89
CA ASN A 126 -3.81 -3.03 15.45
C ASN A 126 -4.95 -2.45 14.59
N THR A 127 -5.65 -1.42 15.05
CA THR A 127 -6.79 -0.85 14.32
C THR A 127 -6.36 0.31 13.43
N LEU A 128 -7.03 0.48 12.29
CA LEU A 128 -6.77 1.61 11.38
C LEU A 128 -6.94 2.95 12.09
N SER A 129 -7.95 3.08 12.96
CA SER A 129 -8.15 4.29 13.75
C SER A 129 -6.96 4.59 14.67
N SER A 130 -6.45 3.61 15.42
CA SER A 130 -5.29 3.83 16.30
C SER A 130 -4.01 4.14 15.53
N TYR A 131 -3.81 3.54 14.34
CA TYR A 131 -2.69 3.90 13.47
C TYR A 131 -2.78 5.33 12.94
N ARG A 132 -3.96 5.78 12.49
CA ARG A 132 -4.19 7.15 12.03
C ARG A 132 -3.95 8.17 13.15
N GLU A 133 -4.44 7.89 14.36
CA GLU A 133 -4.23 8.74 15.54
C GLU A 133 -2.74 8.89 15.85
N PHE A 134 -1.99 7.78 15.86
CA PHE A 134 -0.55 7.82 16.09
C PHE A 134 0.19 8.63 15.03
N LEU A 135 -0.10 8.42 13.74
CA LEU A 135 0.56 9.16 12.65
C LEU A 135 0.17 10.64 12.61
N LYS A 136 -1.03 11.00 13.08
CA LYS A 136 -1.44 12.39 13.27
C LYS A 136 -0.63 13.06 14.39
N ALA A 137 -0.36 12.35 15.47
CA ALA A 137 0.48 12.84 16.56
C ALA A 137 1.98 12.81 16.23
N ASN A 138 2.41 11.90 15.34
CA ASN A 138 3.80 11.64 14.98
C ASN A 138 3.95 11.57 13.45
N PRO A 139 3.99 12.72 12.75
CA PRO A 139 4.05 12.74 11.28
C PRO A 139 5.35 12.14 10.71
N ASN A 140 6.41 12.05 11.53
CA ASN A 140 7.69 11.42 11.20
C ASN A 140 8.03 10.35 12.27
N PRO A 141 7.38 9.18 12.25
CA PRO A 141 7.57 8.16 13.28
C PRO A 141 8.99 7.59 13.23
N GLY A 142 9.56 7.22 14.39
CA GLY A 142 10.90 6.62 14.49
C GLY A 142 12.09 7.58 14.43
N ILE A 143 11.89 8.88 14.19
CA ILE A 143 12.93 9.90 14.39
C ILE A 143 12.74 10.49 15.79
N ALA A 144 13.36 9.86 16.80
CA ALA A 144 13.61 10.55 18.04
C ALA A 144 14.63 11.67 17.75
N GLY A 145 14.31 12.90 18.15
CA GLY A 145 15.26 14.02 18.13
C GLY A 145 16.40 13.81 19.14
#